data_AF-A0AAD6JKE7-F1
#
_entry.id   AF-A0AAD6JKE7-F1
#
_cell.length_a   1.000
_cell.length_b   1.000
_cell.length_c   1.000
_cell.angle_alpha   90.00
_cell.angle_beta   90.00
_cell.angle_gamma   90.00
#
_symmetry.space_group_name_H-M   'P 1'
#
loop_
_entity.id
_entity.type
_entity.pdbx_description
1 polymer ?
#
loop_
_entity_poly.entity_id
_entity_poly.type
_entity_poly.pdbx_seq_one_letter_code
_entity_poly.pdbx_strand_id
1 'polypeptide(L)'
;MLFRIIEVLHSAYKAGHIQISDHISFFITLVSCFKVFPENIFPATESNMKTSNRGTFKSLTNVVCSCLSQMGDNSIVFVILEKVILEQISLKPPLDNSCAMLRMLIALDTKPTRLSERSICSLSDVLSAYLIDVAHCVPEDSDEGAGSIHEQTRCYYLLPCFYLFDRSHKLLNLVLNVMGSSINGSSASLLSGYHIRYAKGNSSRINATVSVLLWMQRDAKVQQILYSFKEEIDHISRSMCSLQSSEEINKDMVIAAPQFPSQ
;
A
#
# COMPACT_ATOMS: atom_id res chain seq x y z
N MET A 1 11.75 -16.52 -21.05
CA MET A 1 12.85 -17.03 -20.20
C MET A 1 12.50 -17.03 -18.71
N LEU A 2 12.09 -15.91 -18.09
CA LEU A 2 11.82 -15.84 -16.65
C LEU A 2 10.82 -16.87 -16.11
N PHE A 3 9.64 -17.00 -16.75
CA PHE A 3 8.64 -18.00 -16.35
C PHE A 3 9.17 -19.44 -16.40
N ARG A 4 10.04 -19.74 -17.37
CA ARG A 4 10.68 -21.05 -17.48
C ARG A 4 11.68 -21.30 -16.35
N ILE A 5 12.40 -20.27 -15.90
CA ILE A 5 13.29 -20.37 -14.74
C ILE A 5 12.48 -20.73 -13.49
N ILE A 6 11.34 -20.06 -13.27
CA ILE A 6 10.45 -20.34 -12.13
C ILE A 6 9.89 -21.75 -12.20
N GLU A 7 9.45 -22.19 -13.38
CA GLU A 7 8.93 -23.54 -13.59
C GLU A 7 9.97 -24.62 -13.28
N VAL A 8 11.21 -24.45 -13.78
CA VAL A 8 12.32 -25.37 -13.52
C VAL A 8 12.70 -25.36 -12.05
N LEU A 9 12.80 -24.17 -11.43
CA LEU A 9 13.09 -24.01 -10.01
C LEU A 9 12.02 -24.68 -9.13
N HIS A 10 10.75 -24.48 -9.44
CA HIS A 10 9.62 -25.09 -8.71
C HIS A 10 9.60 -26.60 -8.86
N SER A 11 9.94 -27.11 -10.04
CA SER A 11 10.07 -28.54 -10.29
C SER A 11 11.24 -29.15 -9.48
N ALA A 12 12.39 -28.47 -9.44
CA ALA A 12 13.54 -28.90 -8.64
C ALA A 12 13.24 -28.89 -7.13
N TYR A 13 12.49 -27.88 -6.65
CA TYR A 13 11.98 -27.86 -5.28
C TYR A 13 11.05 -29.05 -4.99
N LYS A 14 10.07 -29.32 -5.87
CA LYS A 14 9.15 -30.48 -5.72
C LYS A 14 9.88 -31.82 -5.71
N ALA A 15 11.00 -31.93 -6.42
CA ALA A 15 11.87 -33.11 -6.41
C ALA A 15 12.77 -33.21 -5.17
N GLY A 16 12.71 -32.25 -4.25
CA GLY A 16 13.50 -32.24 -3.01
C GLY A 16 14.95 -31.75 -3.20
N HIS A 17 15.29 -31.16 -4.34
CA HIS A 17 16.64 -30.68 -4.64
C HIS A 17 16.92 -29.28 -4.09
N ILE A 18 15.90 -28.55 -3.64
CA ILE A 18 16.02 -27.18 -3.15
C ILE A 18 15.33 -27.10 -1.79
N GLN A 19 15.99 -26.49 -0.82
CA GLN A 19 15.39 -26.26 0.49
C GLN A 19 14.26 -25.23 0.39
N ILE A 20 13.25 -25.38 1.25
CA ILE A 20 12.11 -24.46 1.27
C ILE A 20 12.54 -23.00 1.50
N SER A 21 13.53 -22.77 2.36
CA SER A 21 14.10 -21.46 2.65
C SER A 21 14.74 -20.82 1.42
N ASP A 22 15.52 -21.59 0.65
CA ASP A 22 16.21 -21.09 -0.55
C ASP A 22 15.19 -20.76 -1.65
N HIS A 23 14.16 -21.59 -1.79
CA HIS A 23 13.10 -21.37 -2.77
C HIS A 23 12.26 -20.13 -2.45
N ILE A 24 11.86 -19.94 -1.19
CA ILE A 24 11.17 -18.72 -0.73
C ILE A 24 12.07 -17.50 -0.90
N SER A 25 13.34 -17.60 -0.52
CA SER A 25 14.31 -16.50 -0.64
C SER A 25 14.50 -16.06 -2.09
N PHE A 26 14.54 -17.01 -3.03
CA PHE A 26 14.57 -16.71 -4.45
C PHE A 26 13.33 -15.91 -4.88
N PHE A 27 12.12 -16.34 -4.52
CA PHE A 27 10.90 -15.63 -4.89
C PHE A 27 10.81 -14.24 -4.29
N ILE A 28 11.16 -14.09 -3.01
CA ILE A 28 11.23 -12.78 -2.37
C ILE A 28 12.20 -11.87 -3.11
N THR A 29 13.42 -12.35 -3.38
CA THR A 29 14.45 -11.57 -4.09
C THR A 29 14.00 -11.19 -5.49
N LEU A 30 13.36 -12.13 -6.20
CA LEU A 30 12.84 -11.89 -7.53
C LEU A 30 11.77 -10.80 -7.50
N VAL A 31 10.83 -10.85 -6.56
CA VAL A 31 9.74 -9.87 -6.44
C VAL A 31 10.26 -8.52 -5.92
N SER A 32 11.19 -8.50 -4.96
CA SER A 32 11.72 -7.26 -4.39
C SER A 32 12.60 -6.48 -5.35
N CYS A 33 13.44 -7.17 -6.12
CA CYS A 33 14.43 -6.56 -7.01
C CYS A 33 13.92 -6.32 -8.44
N PHE A 34 12.73 -6.81 -8.79
CA PHE A 34 12.19 -6.61 -10.14
C PHE A 34 11.94 -5.13 -10.40
N LYS A 35 12.61 -4.57 -11.43
CA LYS A 35 12.41 -3.18 -11.84
C LYS A 35 11.15 -3.06 -12.68
N VAL A 36 10.09 -2.52 -12.08
CA VAL A 36 8.84 -2.23 -12.79
C VAL A 36 8.92 -0.84 -13.44
N PHE A 37 8.57 -0.78 -14.72
CA PHE A 37 8.42 0.47 -15.47
C PHE A 37 6.92 0.77 -15.62
N PRO A 38 6.46 1.96 -15.21
CA PRO A 38 5.04 2.28 -15.24
C PRO A 38 4.50 2.29 -16.69
N GLU A 39 3.26 1.86 -16.86
CA GLU A 39 2.45 2.32 -18.02
C GLU A 39 2.27 3.83 -17.84
N ASN A 40 2.19 4.62 -18.90
CA ASN A 40 2.09 6.09 -18.89
C ASN A 40 0.97 6.64 -17.97
N ILE A 41 1.17 6.63 -16.66
CA ILE A 41 0.26 7.17 -15.61
C ILE A 41 0.75 8.56 -15.16
N PHE A 42 1.95 8.97 -15.61
CA PHE A 42 2.53 10.29 -15.37
C PHE A 42 2.64 11.05 -16.70
N PRO A 43 2.52 12.39 -16.72
CA PRO A 43 2.79 13.17 -17.92
C PRO A 43 4.24 12.93 -18.33
N ALA A 44 4.42 12.43 -19.56
CA ALA A 44 5.70 11.99 -20.09
C ALA A 44 6.69 13.16 -20.10
N THR A 45 7.77 13.06 -19.31
CA THR A 45 8.98 13.81 -19.62
C THR A 45 9.76 13.01 -20.65
N GLU A 46 9.95 13.60 -21.83
CA GLU A 46 10.64 13.01 -22.96
C GLU A 46 12.07 12.57 -22.58
N SER A 47 12.27 11.28 -22.32
CA SER A 47 13.46 10.51 -22.71
C SER A 47 13.42 9.13 -22.06
N ASN A 48 13.49 8.10 -22.92
CA ASN A 48 13.43 6.65 -22.61
C ASN A 48 12.03 6.05 -22.55
N MET A 49 11.40 5.88 -23.72
CA MET A 49 10.28 4.94 -23.92
C MET A 49 10.75 3.50 -23.59
N LYS A 50 10.76 3.14 -22.31
CA LYS A 50 10.76 1.73 -21.92
C LYS A 50 9.32 1.25 -22.02
N THR A 51 9.09 0.21 -22.82
CA THR A 51 7.81 -0.50 -22.82
C THR A 51 7.51 -0.94 -21.39
N SER A 52 6.30 -0.64 -20.92
CA SER A 52 5.93 -1.05 -19.57
C SER A 52 5.99 -2.57 -19.45
N ASN A 53 6.52 -3.03 -18.32
CA ASN A 53 6.55 -4.44 -17.94
C ASN A 53 5.60 -4.73 -16.76
N ARG A 54 4.67 -3.82 -16.45
CA ARG A 54 3.74 -3.95 -15.31
C ARG A 54 2.85 -5.18 -15.45
N GLY A 55 2.27 -5.43 -16.61
CA GLY A 55 1.48 -6.65 -16.89
C GLY A 55 2.30 -7.94 -16.72
N THR A 56 3.57 -7.93 -17.16
CA THR A 56 4.51 -9.03 -16.94
C THR A 56 4.79 -9.26 -15.46
N PHE A 57 4.98 -8.18 -14.69
CA PHE A 57 5.22 -8.25 -13.25
C PHE A 57 3.99 -8.76 -12.46
N LYS A 58 2.78 -8.35 -12.86
CA LYS A 58 1.53 -8.91 -12.32
C LYS A 58 1.43 -10.42 -12.57
N SER A 59 1.72 -10.84 -13.80
CA SER A 59 1.71 -12.26 -14.18
C SER A 59 2.77 -13.06 -13.41
N LEU A 60 3.97 -12.50 -13.26
CA LEU A 60 5.04 -13.05 -12.44
C LEU A 60 4.59 -13.26 -10.99
N THR A 61 3.98 -12.24 -10.38
CA THR A 61 3.47 -12.29 -9.01
C THR A 61 2.45 -13.41 -8.85
N ASN A 62 1.51 -13.56 -9.80
CA ASN A 62 0.51 -14.63 -9.77
C ASN A 62 1.15 -16.03 -9.82
N VAL A 63 2.18 -16.22 -10.66
CA VAL A 63 2.92 -17.48 -10.75
C VAL A 63 3.65 -17.77 -9.43
N VAL A 64 4.31 -16.76 -8.85
CA VAL A 64 4.98 -16.89 -7.54
C VAL A 64 3.98 -17.27 -6.45
N CYS A 65 2.82 -16.59 -6.35
CA CYS A 65 1.78 -16.94 -5.38
C CYS A 65 1.25 -18.37 -5.58
N SER A 66 1.11 -18.80 -6.84
CA SER A 66 0.68 -20.16 -7.16
C SER A 66 1.72 -21.20 -6.74
N CYS A 67 3.01 -20.91 -6.94
CA CYS A 67 4.11 -21.76 -6.46
C CYS A 67 4.08 -21.85 -4.93
N LEU A 68 4.04 -20.71 -4.22
CA LEU A 68 4.00 -20.65 -2.76
C LEU A 68 2.86 -21.49 -2.16
N SER A 69 1.67 -21.39 -2.75
CA SER A 69 0.48 -22.14 -2.29
C SER A 69 0.60 -23.67 -2.48
N GLN A 70 1.62 -24.13 -3.20
CA GLN A 70 1.91 -25.55 -3.44
C GLN A 70 3.09 -26.07 -2.60
N MET A 71 3.71 -25.23 -1.75
CA MET A 71 4.95 -25.56 -1.02
C MET A 71 4.73 -26.35 0.29
N GLY A 72 3.59 -27.03 0.43
CA GLY A 72 3.26 -27.85 1.60
C GLY A 72 2.29 -27.15 2.55
N ASP A 73 2.56 -27.18 3.86
CA ASP A 73 1.68 -26.56 4.85
C ASP A 73 1.78 -25.02 4.78
N ASN A 74 0.73 -24.40 4.25
CA ASN A 74 0.61 -22.95 4.14
C ASN A 74 0.86 -22.21 5.45
N SER A 75 0.65 -22.84 6.62
CA SER A 75 0.90 -22.22 7.93
C SER A 75 2.40 -22.00 8.16
N ILE A 76 3.20 -23.01 7.84
CA ILE A 76 4.66 -22.97 7.99
C ILE A 76 5.26 -22.03 6.96
N VAL A 77 4.81 -22.15 5.70
CA VAL A 77 5.25 -21.26 4.61
C VAL A 77 4.90 -19.81 4.96
N PHE A 78 3.72 -19.55 5.52
CA PHE A 78 3.30 -18.21 5.95
C PHE A 78 4.24 -17.61 6.99
N VAL A 79 4.61 -18.34 8.05
CA VAL A 79 5.49 -17.81 9.11
C VAL A 79 6.86 -17.41 8.56
N ILE A 80 7.43 -18.20 7.65
CA ILE A 80 8.71 -17.87 7.01
C ILE A 80 8.55 -16.63 6.13
N LEU A 81 7.48 -16.60 5.33
CA LEU A 81 7.23 -15.55 4.36
C LEU A 81 6.88 -14.21 5.02
N GLU A 82 6.04 -14.23 6.06
CA GLU A 82 5.56 -13.07 6.81
C GLU A 82 6.72 -12.22 7.31
N LYS A 83 7.67 -12.85 8.03
CA LYS A 83 8.83 -12.15 8.58
C LYS A 83 9.63 -11.44 7.48
N VAL A 84 9.95 -12.18 6.41
CA VAL A 84 10.79 -11.66 5.33
C VAL A 84 10.06 -10.58 4.53
N ILE A 85 8.75 -10.74 4.27
CA ILE A 85 7.94 -9.71 3.60
C ILE A 85 7.91 -8.43 4.43
N LEU A 86 7.68 -8.53 5.75
CA LEU A 86 7.65 -7.37 6.63
C LEU A 86 8.98 -6.63 6.66
N GLU A 87 10.10 -7.35 6.70
CA GLU A 87 11.44 -6.77 6.60
C GLU A 87 11.62 -6.04 5.25
N GLN A 88 11.25 -6.68 4.13
CA GLN A 88 11.44 -6.11 2.79
C GLN A 88 10.52 -4.93 2.50
N ILE A 89 9.24 -4.99 2.88
CA ILE A 89 8.28 -3.91 2.64
C ILE A 89 8.62 -2.68 3.49
N SER A 90 9.23 -2.88 4.66
CA SER A 90 9.71 -1.79 5.52
C SER A 90 10.90 -1.04 4.92
N LEU A 91 11.64 -1.66 3.99
CA LEU A 91 12.64 -0.97 3.16
C LEU A 91 12.02 -0.06 2.10
N LYS A 92 10.68 0.05 2.08
CA LYS A 92 9.89 0.88 1.16
C LYS A 92 10.25 0.55 -0.28
N PRO A 93 9.91 -0.62 -0.82
CA PRO A 93 10.13 -0.89 -2.23
C PRO A 93 9.14 -0.07 -3.09
N PRO A 94 9.32 -0.01 -4.42
CA PRO A 94 8.37 0.65 -5.31
C PRO A 94 6.95 0.09 -5.16
N LEU A 95 5.94 0.89 -5.50
CA LEU A 95 4.52 0.58 -5.23
C LEU A 95 4.08 -0.79 -5.77
N ASP A 96 4.48 -1.13 -6.99
CA ASP A 96 4.19 -2.43 -7.60
C ASP A 96 4.79 -3.58 -6.79
N ASN A 97 6.03 -3.46 -6.36
CA ASN A 97 6.73 -4.47 -5.57
C ASN A 97 6.10 -4.63 -4.18
N SER A 98 5.74 -3.52 -3.51
CA SER A 98 4.98 -3.55 -2.24
C SER A 98 3.65 -4.28 -2.43
N CYS A 99 2.92 -3.97 -3.50
CA CYS A 99 1.66 -4.65 -3.84
C CYS A 99 1.87 -6.16 -4.06
N ALA A 100 2.93 -6.54 -4.79
CA ALA A 100 3.26 -7.93 -5.06
C ALA A 100 3.59 -8.69 -3.76
N MET A 101 4.36 -8.09 -2.85
CA MET A 101 4.64 -8.66 -1.54
C MET A 101 3.37 -8.84 -0.71
N LEU A 102 2.49 -7.82 -0.62
CA LEU A 102 1.21 -7.97 0.07
C LEU A 102 0.35 -9.08 -0.55
N ARG A 103 0.37 -9.22 -1.89
CA ARG A 103 -0.31 -10.31 -2.59
C ARG A 103 0.27 -11.68 -2.28
N MET A 104 1.58 -11.80 -2.10
CA MET A 104 2.22 -13.04 -1.65
C MET A 104 1.80 -13.40 -0.22
N LEU A 105 1.68 -12.40 0.67
CA LEU A 105 1.23 -12.59 2.04
C LEU A 105 -0.21 -13.13 2.10
N ILE A 106 -1.16 -12.48 1.40
CA ILE A 106 -2.56 -12.91 1.41
C ILE A 106 -2.79 -14.24 0.70
N ALA A 107 -1.92 -14.63 -0.25
CA ALA A 107 -2.04 -15.91 -0.94
C ALA A 107 -1.92 -17.10 0.03
N LEU A 108 -1.19 -16.93 1.14
CA LEU A 108 -1.00 -17.95 2.16
C LEU A 108 -1.88 -17.76 3.40
N ASP A 109 -2.47 -16.57 3.59
CA ASP A 109 -3.41 -16.24 4.68
C ASP A 109 -4.82 -16.79 4.41
N THR A 110 -4.91 -18.12 4.39
CA THR A 110 -6.08 -18.91 3.95
C THR A 110 -7.11 -19.19 5.05
N LYS A 111 -6.82 -18.83 6.31
CA LYS A 111 -7.71 -18.94 7.50
C LYS A 111 -7.85 -17.55 8.14
N PRO A 112 -8.65 -17.32 9.21
CA PRO A 112 -8.61 -16.04 9.93
C PRO A 112 -7.16 -15.66 10.25
N THR A 113 -6.85 -14.35 10.26
CA THR A 113 -5.48 -13.84 10.10
C THR A 113 -4.45 -14.61 10.94
N ARG A 114 -3.40 -15.11 10.26
CA ARG A 114 -2.25 -15.76 10.93
C ARG A 114 -1.21 -14.78 11.45
N LEU A 115 -1.44 -13.48 11.26
CA LEU A 115 -0.51 -12.43 11.64
C LEU A 115 -0.33 -12.39 13.16
N SER A 116 0.93 -12.34 13.61
CA SER A 116 1.24 -12.09 15.01
C SER A 116 0.85 -10.66 15.43
N GLU A 117 0.69 -10.39 16.73
CA GLU A 117 0.44 -9.01 17.20
C GLU A 117 1.53 -8.03 16.78
N ARG A 118 2.81 -8.47 16.82
CA ARG A 118 3.94 -7.65 16.36
C ARG A 118 3.82 -7.34 14.87
N SER A 119 3.43 -8.34 14.07
CA SER A 119 3.21 -8.18 12.64
C SER A 119 2.07 -7.22 12.34
N ILE A 120 0.96 -7.31 13.09
CA ILE A 120 -0.17 -6.40 12.96
C ILE A 120 0.27 -4.95 13.20
N CYS A 121 1.05 -4.68 14.25
CA CYS A 121 1.57 -3.33 14.51
C CYS A 121 2.55 -2.85 13.43
N SER A 122 3.47 -3.69 12.97
CA SER A 122 4.40 -3.30 11.90
C SER A 122 3.66 -3.05 10.57
N LEU A 123 2.66 -3.86 10.29
CA LEU A 123 1.90 -3.80 9.06
C LEU A 123 0.95 -2.61 9.05
N SER A 124 0.43 -2.15 10.20
CA SER A 124 -0.42 -0.95 10.23
C SER A 124 0.33 0.29 9.76
N ASP A 125 1.59 0.46 10.14
CA ASP A 125 2.40 1.61 9.71
C ASP A 125 2.69 1.54 8.19
N VAL A 126 3.10 0.35 7.73
CA VAL A 126 3.38 0.08 6.31
C VAL A 126 2.15 0.28 5.45
N LEU A 127 1.00 -0.29 5.83
CA LEU A 127 -0.24 -0.20 5.05
C LEU A 127 -0.78 1.21 5.01
N SER A 128 -0.64 1.97 6.10
CA SER A 128 -1.04 3.37 6.12
C SER A 128 -0.24 4.18 5.10
N ALA A 129 1.08 4.05 5.09
CA ALA A 129 1.92 4.72 4.09
C ALA A 129 1.63 4.24 2.66
N TYR A 130 1.48 2.93 2.48
CA TYR A 130 1.17 2.31 1.18
C TYR A 130 -0.14 2.83 0.58
N LEU A 131 -1.23 2.87 1.35
CA LEU A 131 -2.53 3.34 0.89
C LEU A 131 -2.50 4.82 0.49
N ILE A 132 -1.75 5.64 1.23
CA ILE A 132 -1.53 7.05 0.88
C ILE A 132 -0.73 7.15 -0.43
N ASP A 133 0.31 6.34 -0.64
CA ASP A 133 1.05 6.31 -1.90
C ASP A 133 0.15 5.87 -3.08
N VAL A 134 -0.74 4.89 -2.89
CA VAL A 134 -1.75 4.49 -3.90
C VAL A 134 -2.65 5.67 -4.26
N ALA A 135 -3.13 6.41 -3.25
CA ALA A 135 -3.98 7.60 -3.45
C ALA A 135 -3.33 8.70 -4.29
N HIS A 136 -2.00 8.84 -4.21
CA HIS A 136 -1.27 9.80 -5.02
C HIS A 136 -0.94 9.28 -6.41
N CYS A 137 -0.63 7.98 -6.55
CA CYS A 137 -0.24 7.39 -7.82
C CYS A 137 -1.42 7.07 -8.74
N VAL A 138 -2.63 6.92 -8.19
CA VAL A 138 -3.83 6.58 -8.96
C VAL A 138 -4.99 7.50 -8.54
N PRO A 139 -4.94 8.79 -8.93
CA PRO A 139 -6.01 9.73 -8.60
C PRO A 139 -7.34 9.34 -9.26
N GLU A 140 -8.43 9.85 -8.69
CA GLU A 140 -9.74 9.80 -9.34
C GLU A 140 -9.77 10.86 -10.45
N ASP A 141 -9.34 10.49 -11.67
CA ASP A 141 -9.38 11.40 -12.80
C ASP A 141 -10.81 11.61 -13.30
N SER A 142 -11.12 12.87 -13.63
CA SER A 142 -12.39 13.41 -14.10
C SER A 142 -12.70 13.15 -15.58
N ASP A 143 -11.84 12.42 -16.30
CA ASP A 143 -11.97 12.22 -17.75
C ASP A 143 -12.78 10.94 -18.07
N GLU A 144 -13.94 11.16 -18.70
CA GLU A 144 -15.00 10.19 -18.99
C GLU A 144 -14.58 8.96 -19.82
N GLY A 145 -13.36 8.94 -20.39
CA GLY A 145 -12.82 7.83 -21.18
C GLY A 145 -11.81 6.92 -20.47
N ALA A 146 -11.18 7.38 -19.38
CA ALA A 146 -10.09 6.67 -18.69
C ALA A 146 -10.56 5.90 -17.44
N GLY A 147 -11.83 6.07 -17.04
CA GLY A 147 -12.36 5.58 -15.77
C GLY A 147 -12.15 4.08 -15.50
N SER A 148 -12.31 3.22 -16.51
CA SER A 148 -12.25 1.76 -16.34
C SER A 148 -10.83 1.22 -16.09
N ILE A 149 -9.80 1.78 -16.73
CA ILE A 149 -8.40 1.36 -16.55
C ILE A 149 -7.86 1.85 -15.20
N HIS A 150 -8.21 3.08 -14.81
CA HIS A 150 -7.85 3.65 -13.52
C HIS A 150 -8.55 2.91 -12.38
N GLU A 151 -9.81 2.55 -12.54
CA GLU A 151 -10.54 1.70 -11.58
C GLU A 151 -9.89 0.32 -11.44
N GLN A 152 -9.61 -0.38 -12.54
CA GLN A 152 -8.97 -1.70 -12.48
C GLN A 152 -7.57 -1.63 -11.83
N THR A 153 -6.83 -0.55 -12.09
CA THR A 153 -5.53 -0.29 -11.46
C THR A 153 -5.67 -0.01 -9.96
N ARG A 154 -6.65 0.80 -9.54
CA ARG A 154 -6.96 1.01 -8.11
C ARG A 154 -7.34 -0.29 -7.42
N CYS A 155 -8.27 -1.05 -7.99
CA CYS A 155 -8.67 -2.36 -7.46
C CYS A 155 -7.46 -3.29 -7.30
N TYR A 156 -6.52 -3.28 -8.25
CA TYR A 156 -5.31 -4.09 -8.14
C TYR A 156 -4.46 -3.75 -6.90
N TYR A 157 -4.32 -2.47 -6.54
CA TYR A 157 -3.53 -2.05 -5.38
C TYR A 157 -4.31 -2.15 -4.05
N LEU A 158 -5.61 -1.89 -4.05
CA LEU A 158 -6.43 -1.87 -2.83
C LEU A 158 -6.80 -3.28 -2.33
N LEU A 159 -7.02 -4.22 -3.26
CA LEU A 159 -7.46 -5.58 -2.94
C LEU A 159 -6.65 -6.27 -1.83
N PRO A 160 -5.30 -6.27 -1.82
CA PRO A 160 -4.56 -6.91 -0.74
C PRO A 160 -4.81 -6.28 0.64
N CYS A 161 -4.95 -4.96 0.72
CA CYS A 161 -5.25 -4.28 1.98
C CYS A 161 -6.66 -4.62 2.46
N PHE A 162 -7.64 -4.59 1.57
CA PHE A 162 -9.03 -4.89 1.90
C PHE A 162 -9.20 -6.33 2.38
N TYR A 163 -8.51 -7.27 1.75
CA TYR A 163 -8.46 -8.66 2.22
C TYR A 163 -7.88 -8.74 3.64
N LEU A 164 -6.79 -8.03 3.94
CA LEU A 164 -6.20 -8.03 5.28
C LEU A 164 -7.11 -7.39 6.33
N PHE A 165 -7.87 -6.36 5.97
CA PHE A 165 -8.83 -5.70 6.86
C PHE A 165 -10.04 -6.59 7.18
N ASP A 166 -10.57 -7.30 6.17
CA ASP A 166 -11.62 -8.32 6.35
C ASP A 166 -11.18 -9.42 7.32
N ARG A 167 -9.90 -9.77 7.33
CA ARG A 167 -9.34 -10.80 8.21
C ARG A 167 -8.90 -10.28 9.59
N SER A 168 -8.66 -8.97 9.73
CA SER A 168 -8.13 -8.36 10.93
C SER A 168 -8.70 -6.96 11.15
N HIS A 169 -9.81 -6.89 11.87
CA HIS A 169 -10.41 -5.61 12.29
C HIS A 169 -9.44 -4.79 13.17
N LYS A 170 -8.60 -5.46 13.97
CA LYS A 170 -7.54 -4.83 14.76
C LYS A 170 -6.52 -4.11 13.86
N LEU A 171 -6.14 -4.72 12.74
CA LEU A 171 -5.23 -4.10 11.77
C LEU A 171 -5.88 -2.87 11.14
N LEU A 172 -7.15 -2.96 10.71
CA LEU A 172 -7.87 -1.81 10.15
C LEU A 172 -7.94 -0.65 11.17
N ASN A 173 -8.27 -0.93 12.42
CA ASN A 173 -8.31 0.08 13.48
C ASN A 173 -6.95 0.81 13.61
N LEU A 174 -5.87 0.04 13.71
CA LEU A 174 -4.53 0.63 13.80
C LEU A 174 -4.17 1.47 12.57
N VAL A 175 -4.54 1.03 11.37
CA VAL A 175 -4.35 1.81 10.14
C VAL A 175 -5.12 3.13 10.18
N LEU A 176 -6.39 3.12 10.59
CA LEU A 176 -7.20 4.33 10.75
C LEU A 176 -6.58 5.30 11.77
N ASN A 177 -6.11 4.79 12.91
CA ASN A 177 -5.44 5.60 13.93
C ASN A 177 -4.11 6.19 13.45
N VAL A 178 -3.31 5.42 12.72
CA VAL A 178 -2.06 5.90 12.10
C VAL A 178 -2.39 7.00 11.08
N MET A 179 -3.39 6.80 10.21
CA MET A 179 -3.82 7.84 9.27
C MET A 179 -4.33 9.11 9.98
N GLY A 180 -5.17 8.97 11.01
CA GLY A 180 -5.69 10.12 11.77
C GLY A 180 -4.60 10.91 12.48
N SER A 181 -3.67 10.24 13.15
CA SER A 181 -2.53 10.89 13.82
C SER A 181 -1.57 11.55 12.83
N SER A 182 -1.45 10.98 11.62
CA SER A 182 -0.60 11.50 10.55
C SER A 182 -0.98 12.92 10.12
N ILE A 183 -2.26 13.25 10.20
CA ILE A 183 -2.83 14.52 9.73
C ILE A 183 -2.33 15.69 10.59
N ASN A 184 -2.30 15.53 11.92
CA ASN A 184 -2.01 16.61 12.87
C ASN A 184 -0.51 16.98 13.03
N GLY A 185 0.38 16.45 12.17
CA GLY A 185 1.80 16.81 12.14
C GLY A 185 2.66 16.29 13.31
N SER A 186 2.11 16.14 14.52
CA SER A 186 2.84 15.69 15.73
C SER A 186 3.39 14.26 15.60
N SER A 187 2.70 13.43 14.82
CA SER A 187 3.06 12.03 14.52
C SER A 187 3.68 11.88 13.13
N ALA A 188 3.99 12.98 12.44
CA ALA A 188 4.68 12.93 11.15
C ALA A 188 6.04 12.23 11.26
N SER A 189 6.63 12.13 12.47
CA SER A 189 7.83 11.34 12.75
C SER A 189 7.63 9.82 12.63
N LEU A 190 6.45 9.28 12.94
CA LEU A 190 6.15 7.85 12.80
C LEU A 190 6.10 7.43 11.33
N LEU A 191 5.48 8.27 10.49
CA LEU A 191 5.52 8.12 9.03
C LEU A 191 6.79 8.69 8.40
N SER A 192 7.63 9.43 9.13
CA SER A 192 8.97 9.84 8.67
C SER A 192 9.88 8.62 8.56
N GLY A 193 9.77 7.67 9.50
CA GLY A 193 10.39 6.35 9.38
C GLY A 193 9.92 5.61 8.12
N TYR A 194 8.66 5.85 7.70
CA TYR A 194 8.01 5.22 6.54
C TYR A 194 7.89 6.09 5.27
N HIS A 195 8.51 7.29 5.22
CA HIS A 195 8.38 8.35 4.18
C HIS A 195 7.41 8.03 3.03
N ILE A 196 6.21 8.62 3.10
CA ILE A 196 5.27 8.69 1.98
C ILE A 196 6.02 9.31 0.80
N ARG A 197 6.17 8.57 -0.31
CA ARG A 197 7.02 9.00 -1.41
C ARG A 197 6.44 10.21 -2.15
N TYR A 198 5.12 10.33 -2.14
CA TYR A 198 4.40 11.26 -3.01
C TYR A 198 3.61 12.36 -2.27
N ALA A 199 3.34 12.22 -0.96
CA ALA A 199 2.64 13.26 -0.21
C ALA A 199 3.60 14.35 0.27
N LYS A 200 3.47 15.55 -0.32
CA LYS A 200 4.18 16.76 0.13
C LYS A 200 3.18 17.67 0.85
N GLY A 201 3.31 17.80 2.17
CA GLY A 201 2.50 18.71 3.01
C GLY A 201 1.21 18.09 3.59
N ASN A 202 0.56 18.83 4.49
CA ASN A 202 -0.62 18.35 5.22
C ASN A 202 -1.85 18.21 4.32
N SER A 203 -2.09 19.18 3.44
CA SER A 203 -3.22 19.16 2.49
C SER A 203 -3.22 17.93 1.58
N SER A 204 -2.05 17.53 1.04
CA SER A 204 -1.95 16.33 0.20
C SER A 204 -2.21 15.03 0.98
N ARG A 205 -1.74 14.96 2.23
CA ARG A 205 -2.01 13.82 3.13
C ARG A 205 -3.48 13.72 3.51
N ILE A 206 -4.13 14.85 3.79
CA ILE A 206 -5.56 14.93 4.04
C ILE A 206 -6.34 14.42 2.83
N ASN A 207 -6.07 14.95 1.63
CA ASN A 207 -6.76 14.53 0.40
C ASN A 207 -6.59 13.03 0.14
N ALA A 208 -5.38 12.51 0.30
CA ALA A 208 -5.13 11.08 0.13
C ALA A 208 -5.87 10.23 1.17
N THR A 209 -5.92 10.68 2.43
CA THR A 209 -6.65 9.97 3.49
C THR A 209 -8.16 9.93 3.17
N VAL A 210 -8.71 11.05 2.68
CA VAL A 210 -10.10 11.12 2.23
C VAL A 210 -10.35 10.16 1.07
N SER A 211 -9.49 10.15 0.04
CA SER A 211 -9.61 9.23 -1.08
C SER A 211 -9.62 7.77 -0.63
N VAL A 212 -8.72 7.40 0.29
CA VAL A 212 -8.67 6.04 0.84
C VAL A 212 -9.97 5.67 1.57
N LEU A 213 -10.48 6.56 2.43
CA LEU A 213 -11.73 6.32 3.16
C LEU A 213 -12.92 6.18 2.20
N LEU A 214 -13.00 7.02 1.16
CA LEU A 214 -14.02 6.92 0.13
C LEU A 214 -13.93 5.59 -0.63
N TRP A 215 -12.73 5.12 -0.94
CA TRP A 215 -12.54 3.82 -1.60
C TRP A 215 -12.96 2.66 -0.71
N MET A 216 -12.63 2.71 0.58
CA MET A 216 -13.09 1.70 1.55
C MET A 216 -14.62 1.70 1.69
N GLN A 217 -15.27 2.87 1.64
CA GLN A 217 -16.74 2.98 1.68
C GLN A 217 -17.44 2.43 0.43
N ARG A 218 -16.75 2.39 -0.72
CA ARG A 218 -17.29 1.82 -1.96
C ARG A 218 -17.20 0.29 -2.01
N ASP A 219 -16.30 -0.32 -1.24
CA ASP A 219 -16.22 -1.78 -1.13
C ASP A 219 -17.22 -2.28 -0.08
N ALA A 220 -18.20 -3.10 -0.49
CA ALA A 220 -19.29 -3.51 0.39
C ALA A 220 -18.83 -4.23 1.67
N LYS A 221 -17.74 -5.02 1.61
CA LYS A 221 -17.25 -5.76 2.78
C LYS A 221 -16.53 -4.82 3.73
N VAL A 222 -15.60 -4.02 3.20
CA VAL A 222 -14.86 -3.06 4.03
C VAL A 222 -15.80 -1.99 4.60
N GLN A 223 -16.78 -1.53 3.82
CA GLN A 223 -17.83 -0.62 4.29
C GLN A 223 -18.57 -1.18 5.50
N GLN A 224 -18.97 -2.46 5.45
CA GLN A 224 -19.65 -3.11 6.57
C GLN A 224 -18.79 -3.09 7.84
N ILE A 225 -17.49 -3.34 7.69
CA ILE A 225 -16.52 -3.30 8.79
C ILE A 225 -16.35 -1.86 9.30
N LEU A 226 -16.26 -0.88 8.40
CA LEU A 226 -16.09 0.54 8.75
C LEU A 226 -17.23 1.08 9.62
N TYR A 227 -18.46 0.56 9.51
CA TYR A 227 -19.55 0.97 10.40
C TYR A 227 -19.26 0.69 11.89
N SER A 228 -18.40 -0.27 12.20
CA SER A 228 -17.95 -0.52 13.58
C SER A 228 -16.86 0.43 14.06
N PHE A 229 -16.28 1.25 13.18
CA PHE A 229 -15.18 2.19 13.45
C PHE A 229 -15.60 3.65 13.33
N LYS A 230 -16.84 3.96 13.68
CA LYS A 230 -17.40 5.31 13.55
C LYS A 230 -16.60 6.33 14.36
N GLU A 231 -16.17 5.99 15.57
CA GLU A 231 -15.43 6.90 16.44
C GLU A 231 -14.07 7.30 15.85
N GLU A 232 -13.36 6.34 15.26
CA GLU A 232 -12.08 6.56 14.58
C GLU A 232 -12.24 7.40 13.32
N ILE A 233 -13.29 7.15 12.53
CA ILE A 233 -13.63 7.96 11.36
C ILE A 233 -13.97 9.40 11.80
N ASP A 234 -14.81 9.57 12.82
CA ASP A 234 -15.18 10.88 13.37
C ASP A 234 -13.94 11.62 13.93
N HIS A 235 -12.98 10.89 14.51
CA HIS A 235 -11.70 11.44 14.95
C HIS A 235 -10.84 11.95 13.77
N ILE A 236 -10.73 11.16 12.69
CA ILE A 236 -10.05 11.58 11.46
C ILE A 236 -10.71 12.85 10.91
N SER A 237 -12.05 12.85 10.77
CA SER A 237 -12.80 14.00 10.26
C SER A 237 -12.58 15.26 11.10
N ARG A 238 -12.63 15.16 12.44
CA ARG A 238 -12.33 16.29 13.33
C ARG A 238 -10.91 16.81 13.17
N SER A 239 -9.94 15.91 13.03
CA SER A 239 -8.52 16.26 12.85
C SER A 239 -8.29 17.02 11.53
N MET A 240 -9.03 16.65 10.49
CA MET A 240 -9.01 17.38 9.22
C MET A 240 -9.61 18.78 9.34
N CYS A 241 -10.78 18.90 9.97
CA CYS A 241 -11.46 20.19 10.16
C CYS A 241 -10.60 21.17 10.97
N SER A 242 -9.95 20.72 12.05
CA SER A 242 -9.10 21.59 12.88
C SER A 242 -7.92 22.19 12.11
N LEU A 243 -7.33 21.44 11.18
CA LEU A 243 -6.22 21.92 10.38
C LEU A 243 -6.67 22.92 9.31
N GLN A 244 -7.80 22.64 8.64
CA GLN A 244 -8.36 23.56 7.65
C GLN A 244 -8.65 24.94 8.28
N SER A 245 -9.28 24.97 9.46
CA SER A 245 -9.52 26.21 10.19
C SER A 245 -8.22 26.92 10.61
N SER A 246 -7.17 26.17 10.97
CA SER A 246 -5.86 26.77 11.33
C SER A 246 -5.12 27.36 10.13
N GLU A 247 -5.22 26.74 8.94
CA GLU A 247 -4.60 27.23 7.71
C GLU A 247 -5.32 28.48 7.16
N GLU A 248 -6.64 28.58 7.35
CA GLU A 248 -7.43 29.78 7.01
C GLU A 248 -7.05 30.98 7.89
N ILE A 249 -6.98 30.79 9.22
CA ILE A 249 -6.58 31.84 10.17
C ILE A 249 -5.17 32.38 9.84
N ASN A 250 -4.25 31.51 9.43
CA ASN A 250 -2.88 31.91 9.10
C ASN A 250 -2.80 32.72 7.80
N LYS A 251 -3.65 32.42 6.81
CA LYS A 251 -3.75 33.20 5.57
C LYS A 251 -4.35 34.59 5.82
N ASP A 252 -5.34 34.69 6.69
CA ASP A 252 -5.96 35.98 7.04
C ASP A 252 -5.00 36.90 7.82
N MET A 253 -4.12 36.34 8.67
CA MET A 253 -3.06 37.10 9.35
C MET A 253 -1.99 37.63 8.40
N VAL A 254 -1.65 36.89 7.33
CA VAL A 254 -0.63 37.32 6.35
C VAL A 254 -1.16 38.43 5.44
N ILE A 255 -2.46 38.47 5.17
CA ILE A 255 -3.10 39.55 4.40
C ILE A 255 -3.25 40.84 5.24
N ALA A 256 -3.30 40.71 6.57
CA ALA A 256 -3.45 41.84 7.49
C ALA A 256 -2.12 42.55 7.89
N ALA A 257 -0.97 42.17 7.34
CA ALA A 257 0.30 42.83 7.64
C ALA A 257 0.33 44.26 7.02
N PRO A 258 0.46 45.35 7.80
CA PRO A 258 0.50 46.69 7.25
C PRO A 258 1.82 46.91 6.48
N GLN A 259 1.73 47.25 5.19
CA GLN A 259 2.85 47.88 4.49
C GLN A 259 3.06 49.28 5.08
N PHE A 260 4.02 49.42 5.98
CA PHE A 260 4.47 50.73 6.43
C PHE A 260 5.26 51.40 5.30
N PRO A 261 4.94 52.65 4.91
CA PRO A 261 5.74 53.37 3.93
C PRO A 261 7.07 53.78 4.55
N SER A 262 8.16 53.39 3.91
CA SER A 262 9.51 53.90 4.19
C SER A 262 9.54 55.40 3.91
N GLN A 263 9.91 56.19 4.92
CA GLN A 263 10.36 57.58 4.75
C GLN A 263 11.81 57.61 4.27
#